data_AF-A0A1V5LPP1-F1
#
_entry.id   AF-A0A1V5LPP1-F1
#
_cell.length_a   1.000
_cell.length_b   1.000
_cell.length_c   1.000
_cell.angle_alpha   90.00
_cell.angle_beta   90.00
_cell.angle_gamma   90.00
#
_symmetry.space_group_name_H-M   'P 1'
#
loop_
_entity.id
_entity.type
_entity.pdbx_description
1 polymer ?
#
loop_
_entity_poly.entity_id
_entity_poly.type
_entity_poly.pdbx_seq_one_letter_code
_entity_poly.pdbx_strand_id
1 'polypeptide(L)'
;MPGLSRMYCILAFLGLLSGWLMLAGCSGAASGLASAPAITGDVGKVSMRIAWPAATTSSRMIPEAATRIEMKVTGPGIATPITGSITRPADTLTLSVPVGVNRVVELLSYDATDTLLSYGKKDSLMVGAGVTTPVTITMGDMADFGSGGIPITLVGGVGSATAMIDARDGGRSEDYFSFDAQAGMGYTVIFEPLEAQSNSGYFSLYVPGGISDVEGFWNSTLGNYQKIVNVSSAPSAGEISFRVYAHDGIEILRYKVTVTEGGEGSIDAVGR
;
A
#
# COMPACT_ATOMS: atom_id res chain seq x y z
N MET A 1 -30.59 -13.58 69.78
CA MET A 1 -31.09 -12.44 68.98
C MET A 1 -30.04 -12.05 67.92
N PRO A 2 -30.03 -12.66 66.72
CA PRO A 2 -29.07 -12.35 65.64
C PRO A 2 -29.75 -11.72 64.39
N GLY A 3 -30.85 -10.99 64.56
CA GLY A 3 -31.65 -10.46 63.44
C GLY A 3 -31.36 -9.00 63.05
N LEU A 4 -30.87 -8.18 63.97
CA LEU A 4 -30.77 -6.73 63.74
C LEU A 4 -29.59 -6.33 62.84
N SER A 5 -28.44 -7.01 62.94
CA SER A 5 -27.25 -6.66 62.14
C SER A 5 -27.44 -6.90 60.64
N ARG A 6 -28.19 -7.94 60.25
CA ARG A 6 -28.46 -8.25 58.84
C ARG A 6 -29.45 -7.27 58.19
N MET A 7 -30.32 -6.66 58.98
CA MET A 7 -31.31 -5.71 58.49
C MET A 7 -30.69 -4.34 58.15
N TYR A 8 -29.69 -3.89 58.90
CA TYR A 8 -28.98 -2.64 58.61
C TYR A 8 -28.11 -2.73 57.35
N CYS A 9 -27.50 -3.89 57.07
CA CYS A 9 -26.72 -4.06 55.83
C CYS A 9 -27.57 -3.98 54.56
N ILE A 10 -28.79 -4.53 54.58
CA ILE A 10 -29.69 -4.48 53.41
C ILE A 10 -30.19 -3.04 53.18
N LEU A 11 -30.51 -2.30 54.24
CA LEU A 11 -30.94 -0.90 54.13
C LEU A 11 -29.81 0.02 53.64
N ALA A 12 -28.57 -0.20 54.07
CA ALA A 12 -27.40 0.54 53.59
C ALA A 12 -27.14 0.30 52.10
N PHE A 13 -27.30 -0.95 51.63
CA PHE A 13 -27.09 -1.30 50.23
C PHE A 13 -28.17 -0.72 49.30
N LEU A 14 -29.44 -0.75 49.73
CA LEU A 14 -30.55 -0.11 49.01
C LEU A 14 -30.41 1.42 48.95
N GLY A 15 -29.95 2.04 50.04
CA GLY A 15 -29.63 3.47 50.07
C GLY A 15 -28.54 3.83 49.07
N LEU A 16 -27.44 3.06 49.04
CA LEU A 16 -26.33 3.29 48.13
C LEU A 16 -26.75 3.12 46.66
N LEU A 17 -27.52 2.06 46.34
CA LEU A 17 -27.98 1.79 44.98
C LEU A 17 -28.92 2.88 44.44
N SER A 18 -29.76 3.48 45.30
CA SER A 18 -30.63 4.60 44.92
C SER A 18 -29.86 5.89 44.61
N GLY A 19 -28.71 6.10 45.27
CA GLY A 19 -27.84 7.26 45.02
C GLY A 19 -27.15 7.22 43.66
N TRP A 20 -26.82 6.03 43.15
CA TRP A 20 -26.20 5.89 41.82
C TRP A 20 -27.20 6.08 40.67
N LEU A 21 -28.50 5.80 40.89
CA LEU A 21 -29.52 5.97 39.85
C LEU A 21 -29.83 7.44 39.51
N MET A 22 -29.55 8.37 40.43
CA MET A 22 -29.76 9.81 40.24
C MET A 22 -28.65 10.46 39.39
N LEU A 23 -27.53 9.77 39.14
CA LEU A 23 -26.40 10.25 38.32
C LEU A 23 -26.46 9.80 36.85
N ALA A 24 -27.45 8.99 36.47
CA ALA A 24 -27.66 8.55 35.08
C ALA A 24 -28.69 9.41 34.30
N GLY A 25 -29.22 10.47 34.90
CA GLY A 25 -30.28 11.30 34.33
C GLY A 25 -29.79 12.61 33.71
N CYS A 26 -29.11 12.55 32.56
CA CYS A 26 -29.08 13.68 31.62
C CYS A 26 -30.03 13.35 30.45
N SER A 27 -31.33 13.39 30.72
CA SER A 27 -32.36 13.38 29.67
C SER A 27 -32.45 14.80 29.09
N GLY A 28 -31.53 15.12 28.18
CA GLY A 28 -31.60 16.32 27.35
C GLY A 28 -32.82 16.22 26.43
N ALA A 29 -33.82 17.05 26.72
CA ALA A 29 -35.01 17.22 25.91
C ALA A 29 -34.62 17.61 24.48
N ALA A 30 -35.18 16.85 23.52
CA ALA A 30 -35.11 17.10 22.10
C ALA A 30 -35.64 18.51 21.76
N SER A 31 -34.80 19.34 21.15
CA SER A 31 -35.24 20.56 20.47
C SER A 31 -34.29 20.81 19.31
N GLY A 32 -34.69 20.30 18.14
CA GLY A 32 -33.95 20.47 16.91
C GLY A 32 -33.05 19.29 16.58
N LEU A 33 -33.65 18.14 16.22
CA LEU A 33 -33.15 17.47 15.02
C LEU A 33 -33.42 18.47 13.88
N ALA A 34 -32.55 19.49 13.77
CA ALA A 34 -32.31 20.12 12.49
C ALA A 34 -32.09 18.92 11.58
N SER A 35 -33.08 18.64 10.73
CA SER A 35 -32.98 17.66 9.67
C SER A 35 -31.59 17.85 9.10
N ALA A 36 -30.68 16.91 9.42
CA ALA A 36 -29.32 17.00 8.93
C ALA A 36 -29.50 17.22 7.44
N PRO A 37 -29.01 18.34 6.88
CA PRO A 37 -29.30 18.71 5.50
C PRO A 37 -29.06 17.45 4.69
N ALA A 38 -30.10 17.00 3.97
CA ALA A 38 -30.01 15.77 3.20
C ALA A 38 -28.68 15.84 2.47
N ILE A 39 -27.80 14.85 2.68
CA ILE A 39 -26.51 14.77 1.99
C ILE A 39 -26.86 14.45 0.54
N THR A 40 -27.36 15.46 -0.17
CA THR A 40 -27.58 15.50 -1.61
C THR A 40 -26.20 15.74 -2.19
N GLY A 41 -25.41 14.68 -2.25
CA GLY A 41 -24.05 14.81 -2.70
C GLY A 41 -23.56 13.48 -3.20
N ASP A 42 -23.60 13.31 -4.52
CA ASP A 42 -22.78 12.35 -5.25
C ASP A 42 -21.27 12.70 -5.15
N VAL A 43 -20.87 13.47 -4.14
CA VAL A 43 -19.53 14.05 -3.95
C VAL A 43 -19.06 13.78 -2.52
N GLY A 44 -17.88 13.18 -2.41
CA GLY A 44 -17.06 13.15 -1.20
C GLY A 44 -15.82 14.02 -1.36
N LYS A 45 -14.90 13.94 -0.41
CA LYS A 45 -13.61 14.63 -0.47
C LYS A 45 -12.47 13.63 -0.32
N VAL A 46 -11.39 13.88 -1.05
CA VAL A 46 -10.10 13.20 -0.86
C VAL A 46 -9.13 14.23 -0.30
N SER A 47 -8.47 13.90 0.80
CA SER A 47 -7.49 14.79 1.43
C SER A 47 -6.15 14.10 1.58
N MET A 48 -5.07 14.80 1.24
CA MET A 48 -3.71 14.38 1.57
C MET A 48 -3.05 15.40 2.49
N ARG A 49 -2.11 14.91 3.29
CA ARG A 49 -1.19 15.74 4.07
C ARG A 49 0.24 15.46 3.62
N ILE A 50 0.99 16.51 3.35
CA ILE A 50 2.37 16.45 2.87
C ILE A 50 3.30 16.86 4.00
N ALA A 51 4.19 15.94 4.36
CA ALA A 51 5.34 16.26 5.17
C ALA A 51 6.46 16.74 4.24
N TRP A 52 6.51 18.06 3.99
CA TRP A 52 7.62 18.62 3.22
C TRP A 52 8.93 18.32 3.94
N PRO A 53 9.95 17.93 3.19
CA PRO A 53 11.15 17.48 3.84
C PRO A 53 11.94 18.69 4.37
N ALA A 54 12.29 18.65 5.65
CA ALA A 54 13.13 19.66 6.31
C ALA A 54 14.61 19.35 6.00
N ALA A 55 15.42 20.39 5.81
CA ALA A 55 16.81 20.35 5.28
C ALA A 55 17.76 19.30 5.89
N THR A 56 17.42 18.65 7.00
CA THR A 56 18.34 17.83 7.81
C THR A 56 17.89 16.38 8.06
N THR A 57 16.78 15.89 7.50
CA THR A 57 16.34 14.49 7.71
C THR A 57 16.56 13.61 6.47
N SER A 58 17.17 12.44 6.67
CA SER A 58 17.67 11.51 5.63
C SER A 58 16.71 10.37 5.25
N SER A 59 15.42 10.48 5.59
CA SER A 59 14.40 9.43 5.37
C SER A 59 13.38 9.82 4.29
N ARG A 60 13.82 10.54 3.25
CA ARG A 60 12.91 11.31 2.38
C ARG A 60 12.30 10.45 1.26
N MET A 61 10.97 10.30 1.31
CA MET A 61 10.12 9.83 0.19
C MET A 61 9.75 10.98 -0.78
N ILE A 62 9.99 12.25 -0.42
CA ILE A 62 9.75 13.41 -1.30
C ILE A 62 11.11 14.08 -1.56
N PRO A 63 11.53 14.27 -2.83
CA PRO A 63 12.78 14.93 -3.15
C PRO A 63 12.87 16.32 -2.53
N GLU A 64 14.06 16.70 -2.05
CA GLU A 64 14.27 18.02 -1.42
C GLU A 64 13.93 19.18 -2.37
N ALA A 65 14.27 19.02 -3.65
CA ALA A 65 14.00 19.96 -4.72
C ALA A 65 12.51 20.11 -5.07
N ALA A 66 11.63 19.24 -4.57
CA ALA A 66 10.20 19.32 -4.86
C ALA A 66 9.58 20.59 -4.25
N THR A 67 8.99 21.41 -5.11
CA THR A 67 8.31 22.66 -4.75
C THR A 67 6.80 22.57 -4.91
N ARG A 68 6.32 21.67 -5.79
CA ARG A 68 4.90 21.44 -6.08
C ARG A 68 4.59 19.95 -6.08
N ILE A 69 3.42 19.58 -5.60
CA ILE A 69 2.82 18.25 -5.81
C ILE A 69 1.49 18.43 -6.52
N GLU A 70 1.27 17.70 -7.59
CA GLU A 70 -0.01 17.57 -8.29
C GLU A 70 -0.66 16.25 -7.88
N MET A 71 -1.91 16.32 -7.46
CA MET A 71 -2.78 15.17 -7.25
C MET A 71 -3.74 15.04 -8.42
N LYS A 72 -3.84 13.83 -8.96
CA LYS A 72 -4.80 13.47 -10.00
C LYS A 72 -5.65 12.30 -9.53
N VAL A 73 -6.97 12.44 -9.61
CA VAL A 73 -7.93 11.42 -9.22
C VAL A 73 -8.69 10.92 -10.44
N THR A 74 -8.70 9.61 -10.65
CA THR A 74 -9.42 8.92 -11.74
C THR A 74 -10.24 7.75 -11.20
N GLY A 75 -11.00 7.08 -12.08
CA GLY A 75 -11.77 5.88 -11.75
C GLY A 75 -13.21 5.90 -12.28
N PRO A 76 -14.02 4.87 -11.99
CA PRO A 76 -15.36 4.69 -12.56
C PRO A 76 -16.33 5.86 -12.29
N GLY A 77 -16.88 6.47 -13.34
CA GLY A 77 -17.77 7.64 -13.19
C GLY A 77 -17.06 9.00 -13.08
N ILE A 78 -15.74 9.03 -13.27
CA ILE A 78 -14.97 10.27 -13.51
C ILE A 78 -14.60 10.31 -14.99
N ALA A 79 -15.32 11.11 -15.78
CA ALA A 79 -15.08 11.21 -17.23
C ALA A 79 -13.78 11.98 -17.56
N THR A 80 -13.42 12.95 -16.72
CA THR A 80 -12.20 13.76 -16.85
C THR A 80 -11.45 13.70 -15.52
N PRO A 81 -10.13 13.38 -15.53
CA PRO A 81 -9.35 13.35 -14.29
C PRO A 81 -9.52 14.62 -13.47
N ILE A 82 -9.79 14.45 -12.18
CA ILE A 82 -9.90 15.59 -11.25
C ILE A 82 -8.50 15.87 -10.74
N THR A 83 -7.96 17.04 -11.07
CA THR A 83 -6.62 17.45 -10.68
C THR A 83 -6.66 18.58 -9.67
N GLY A 84 -5.61 18.66 -8.85
CA GLY A 84 -5.32 19.84 -8.05
C GLY A 84 -3.88 19.79 -7.59
N SER A 85 -3.32 20.95 -7.28
CA SER A 85 -1.92 21.06 -6.91
C SER A 85 -1.75 21.80 -5.59
N ILE A 86 -0.63 21.53 -4.96
CA ILE A 86 -0.21 22.19 -3.73
C ILE A 86 1.26 22.56 -3.84
N THR A 87 1.56 23.77 -3.40
CA THR A 87 2.91 24.34 -3.45
C THR A 87 3.41 24.56 -2.03
N ARG A 88 4.69 24.27 -1.78
CA ARG A 88 5.35 24.54 -0.50
C ARG A 88 5.15 26.02 -0.11
N PRO A 89 4.84 26.36 1.16
CA PRO A 89 4.86 25.50 2.35
C PRO A 89 3.51 24.88 2.74
N ALA A 90 2.46 25.01 1.92
CA ALA A 90 1.15 24.45 2.26
C ALA A 90 1.25 22.92 2.40
N ASP A 91 0.68 22.35 3.47
CA ASP A 91 0.87 20.94 3.84
C ASP A 91 -0.37 20.07 3.60
N THR A 92 -1.49 20.65 3.16
CA THR A 92 -2.76 19.94 3.03
C THR A 92 -3.43 20.30 1.71
N LEU A 93 -3.82 19.28 0.94
CA LEU A 93 -4.65 19.42 -0.27
C LEU A 93 -5.92 18.60 -0.10
N THR A 94 -7.06 19.19 -0.45
CA THR A 94 -8.35 18.51 -0.45
C THR A 94 -9.06 18.71 -1.79
N LEU A 95 -9.45 17.62 -2.45
CA LEU A 95 -10.22 17.64 -3.69
C LEU A 95 -11.63 17.10 -3.47
N SER A 96 -12.60 17.69 -4.16
CA SER A 96 -13.97 17.14 -4.20
C SER A 96 -14.04 16.09 -5.31
N VAL A 97 -14.46 14.87 -4.97
CA VAL A 97 -14.41 13.70 -5.86
C VAL A 97 -15.76 13.00 -5.84
N PRO A 98 -16.28 12.53 -6.98
CA PRO A 98 -17.49 11.74 -7.01
C PRO A 98 -17.41 10.51 -6.11
N VAL A 99 -18.50 10.21 -5.41
CA VAL A 99 -18.60 9.02 -4.56
C VAL A 99 -18.39 7.76 -5.37
N GLY A 100 -17.81 6.73 -4.77
CA GLY A 100 -17.59 5.46 -5.45
C GLY A 100 -16.44 4.64 -4.88
N VAL A 101 -16.26 3.47 -5.46
CA VAL A 101 -15.15 2.54 -5.19
C VAL A 101 -14.17 2.56 -6.34
N ASN A 102 -12.97 2.00 -6.12
CA ASN A 102 -11.93 1.89 -7.15
C ASN A 102 -11.49 3.24 -7.73
N ARG A 103 -11.42 4.27 -6.86
CA ARG A 103 -10.74 5.53 -7.20
C ARG A 103 -9.24 5.28 -7.23
N VAL A 104 -8.59 5.90 -8.20
CA VAL A 104 -7.13 5.90 -8.34
C VAL A 104 -6.64 7.31 -8.07
N VAL A 105 -5.72 7.45 -7.13
CA VAL A 105 -5.07 8.72 -6.80
C VAL A 105 -3.60 8.63 -7.20
N GLU A 106 -3.17 9.55 -8.04
CA GLU A 106 -1.80 9.71 -8.49
C GLU A 106 -1.23 11.00 -7.91
N LEU A 107 0.00 10.97 -7.44
CA LEU A 107 0.78 12.13 -7.00
C LEU A 107 2.01 12.28 -7.88
N LEU A 108 2.25 13.49 -8.34
CA LEU A 108 3.40 13.87 -9.17
C LEU A 108 4.09 15.04 -8.48
N SER A 109 5.40 14.94 -8.23
CA SER A 109 6.15 16.03 -7.61
C SER A 109 7.03 16.75 -8.62
N TYR A 110 7.06 18.07 -8.55
CA TYR A 110 7.79 18.92 -9.50
C TYR A 110 8.74 19.85 -8.76
N ASP A 111 9.88 20.14 -9.37
CA ASP A 111 10.77 21.21 -8.95
C ASP A 111 10.25 22.60 -9.36
N ALA A 112 11.05 23.64 -9.13
CA ALA A 112 10.70 25.02 -9.48
C ALA A 112 10.69 25.31 -10.99
N THR A 113 11.22 24.40 -11.82
CA THR A 113 11.31 24.50 -13.27
C THR A 113 10.29 23.62 -14.00
N ASP A 114 9.29 23.11 -13.27
CA ASP A 114 8.31 22.13 -13.77
C ASP A 114 8.91 20.79 -14.20
N THR A 115 10.12 20.45 -13.73
CA THR A 115 10.70 19.11 -13.94
C THR A 115 10.07 18.14 -12.95
N LEU A 116 9.53 17.04 -13.46
CA LEU A 116 8.96 15.97 -12.67
C LEU A 116 10.07 15.20 -11.94
N LEU A 117 9.95 15.06 -10.61
CA LEU A 117 10.98 14.48 -9.74
C LEU A 117 10.60 13.15 -9.10
N SER A 118 9.31 12.92 -8.83
CA SER A 118 8.85 11.70 -8.16
C SER A 118 7.38 11.41 -8.44
N TYR A 119 6.97 10.17 -8.21
CA TYR A 119 5.60 9.71 -8.42
C TYR A 119 5.11 8.83 -7.26
N GLY A 120 3.81 8.86 -7.00
CA GLY A 120 3.18 7.87 -6.12
C GLY A 120 1.75 7.57 -6.56
N LYS A 121 1.27 6.35 -6.33
CA LYS A 121 -0.06 5.91 -6.74
C LYS A 121 -0.77 5.19 -5.60
N LYS A 122 -2.09 5.37 -5.48
CA LYS A 122 -2.98 4.55 -4.67
C LYS A 122 -4.19 4.14 -5.49
N ASP A 123 -4.33 2.83 -5.68
CA ASP A 123 -5.51 2.23 -6.29
C ASP A 123 -6.56 1.83 -5.25
N SER A 124 -7.75 1.49 -5.73
CA SER A 124 -8.83 0.91 -4.92
C SER A 124 -9.33 1.79 -3.76
N LEU A 125 -9.27 3.11 -3.92
CA LEU A 125 -9.76 4.04 -2.90
C LEU A 125 -11.30 4.14 -2.92
N MET A 126 -11.91 4.09 -1.73
CA MET A 126 -13.35 4.29 -1.53
C MET A 126 -13.64 5.72 -1.06
N VAL A 127 -14.56 6.41 -1.74
CA VAL A 127 -14.99 7.78 -1.43
C VAL A 127 -16.48 7.77 -1.08
N GLY A 128 -16.80 8.12 0.17
CA GLY A 128 -18.16 8.17 0.70
C GLY A 128 -18.80 9.56 0.56
N ALA A 129 -20.14 9.60 0.46
CA ALA A 129 -20.90 10.84 0.35
C ALA A 129 -20.73 11.74 1.59
N GLY A 130 -20.33 12.99 1.39
CA GLY A 130 -20.11 13.94 2.49
C GLY A 130 -18.92 13.61 3.41
N VAL A 131 -18.17 12.54 3.13
CA VAL A 131 -17.01 12.10 3.92
C VAL A 131 -15.73 12.64 3.30
N THR A 132 -14.76 13.01 4.15
CA THR A 132 -13.38 13.28 3.73
C THR A 132 -12.54 12.04 3.95
N THR A 133 -12.14 11.38 2.86
CA THR A 133 -11.27 10.22 2.89
C THR A 133 -9.80 10.67 2.92
N PRO A 134 -9.03 10.38 4.00
CA PRO A 134 -7.61 10.64 4.01
C PRO A 134 -6.87 9.65 3.10
N VAL A 135 -5.87 10.13 2.36
CA VAL A 135 -5.03 9.32 1.49
C VAL A 135 -3.58 9.41 1.93
N THR A 136 -2.96 8.25 2.13
CA THR A 136 -1.53 8.09 2.41
C THR A 136 -0.89 7.45 1.19
N ILE A 137 0.03 8.17 0.54
CA ILE A 137 0.79 7.72 -0.62
C ILE A 137 2.27 7.94 -0.33
N THR A 138 3.06 6.89 -0.52
CA THR A 138 4.52 6.99 -0.57
C THR A 138 4.91 7.38 -2.00
N MET A 139 5.75 8.40 -2.14
CA MET A 139 6.34 8.73 -3.44
C MET A 139 7.68 8.01 -3.61
N GLY A 140 7.88 7.43 -4.80
CA GLY A 140 9.10 6.79 -5.26
C GLY A 140 9.80 7.62 -6.34
N ASP A 141 10.99 7.20 -6.74
CA ASP A 141 11.78 7.91 -7.75
C ASP A 141 11.12 7.80 -9.14
N MET A 142 11.52 8.67 -10.07
CA MET A 142 11.04 8.62 -11.45
C MET A 142 11.49 7.39 -12.21
N ALA A 143 12.55 6.70 -11.76
CA ALA A 143 12.88 5.36 -12.26
C ALA A 143 11.74 4.35 -12.01
N ASP A 144 10.96 4.55 -10.95
CA ASP A 144 9.77 3.75 -10.63
C ASP A 144 8.53 4.23 -11.43
N PHE A 145 8.59 5.41 -12.07
CA PHE A 145 7.53 5.96 -12.93
C PHE A 145 7.55 5.27 -14.29
N GLY A 146 7.00 4.06 -14.28
CA GLY A 146 6.92 3.13 -15.41
C GLY A 146 6.56 1.72 -14.94
N SER A 147 6.87 1.39 -13.69
CA SER A 147 6.48 0.15 -13.03
C SER A 147 5.18 0.32 -12.24
N GLY A 148 4.07 0.54 -12.94
CA GLY A 148 2.91 -0.27 -12.55
C GLY A 148 3.44 -1.69 -12.62
N GLY A 149 3.72 -2.30 -11.46
CA GLY A 149 4.57 -3.49 -11.38
C GLY A 149 4.20 -4.44 -12.50
N ILE A 150 5.18 -4.96 -13.23
CA ILE A 150 4.96 -5.70 -14.47
C ILE A 150 3.89 -6.77 -14.18
N PRO A 151 2.66 -6.59 -14.68
CA PRO A 151 1.54 -7.35 -14.16
C PRO A 151 1.65 -8.78 -14.69
N ILE A 152 1.58 -9.75 -13.78
CA ILE A 152 1.57 -11.17 -14.11
C ILE A 152 0.13 -11.66 -14.01
N THR A 153 -0.52 -11.78 -15.17
CA THR A 153 -1.86 -12.39 -15.23
C THR A 153 -1.74 -13.91 -15.14
N LEU A 154 -2.38 -14.50 -14.14
CA LEU A 154 -2.46 -15.96 -14.00
C LEU A 154 -3.60 -16.50 -14.87
N VAL A 155 -3.28 -17.35 -15.85
CA VAL A 155 -4.26 -18.04 -16.70
C VAL A 155 -4.16 -19.54 -16.40
N GLY A 156 -5.20 -20.10 -15.79
CA GLY A 156 -5.17 -21.50 -15.32
C GLY A 156 -4.15 -21.72 -14.20
N GLY A 157 -3.95 -20.73 -13.34
CA GLY A 157 -3.00 -20.80 -12.22
C GLY A 157 -1.54 -20.59 -12.59
N VAL A 158 -1.20 -20.20 -13.83
CA VAL A 158 0.17 -19.90 -14.23
C VAL A 158 0.22 -18.56 -14.97
N GLY A 159 1.21 -17.74 -14.67
CA GLY A 159 1.51 -16.51 -15.39
C GLY A 159 3.01 -16.26 -15.46
N SER A 160 3.47 -15.49 -16.44
CA SER A 160 4.87 -15.10 -16.53
C SER A 160 5.04 -13.72 -17.13
N ALA A 161 6.12 -13.04 -16.72
CA ALA A 161 6.58 -11.80 -17.30
C ALA A 161 8.08 -11.87 -17.62
N THR A 162 8.52 -11.13 -18.62
CA THR A 162 9.95 -10.95 -18.95
C THR A 162 10.30 -9.50 -18.75
N ALA A 163 11.43 -9.25 -18.10
CA ALA A 163 11.91 -7.91 -17.80
C ALA A 163 13.42 -7.81 -18.03
N MET A 164 13.93 -6.58 -17.98
CA MET A 164 15.33 -6.27 -18.19
C MET A 164 15.74 -5.17 -17.22
N ILE A 165 16.69 -5.48 -16.34
CA ILE A 165 17.32 -4.52 -15.44
C ILE A 165 18.66 -4.11 -16.04
N ASP A 166 18.89 -2.80 -16.14
CA ASP A 166 20.16 -2.20 -16.54
C ASP A 166 20.70 -1.41 -15.35
N ALA A 167 21.69 -1.96 -14.64
CA ALA A 167 22.30 -1.35 -13.46
C ALA A 167 23.69 -0.78 -13.80
N ARG A 168 23.75 0.06 -14.84
CA ARG A 168 24.95 0.85 -15.15
C ARG A 168 25.29 1.82 -14.01
N ASP A 169 26.60 2.09 -13.88
CA ASP A 169 27.17 3.17 -13.08
C ASP A 169 26.98 3.10 -11.55
N GLY A 170 26.83 1.89 -10.98
CA GLY A 170 26.80 1.71 -9.52
C GLY A 170 25.51 2.25 -8.87
N GLY A 171 24.46 2.41 -9.66
CA GLY A 171 23.11 2.63 -9.17
C GLY A 171 22.43 1.29 -8.84
N ARG A 172 21.61 1.29 -7.79
CA ARG A 172 20.64 0.20 -7.56
C ARG A 172 19.52 0.35 -8.59
N SER A 173 19.28 -0.68 -9.38
CA SER A 173 18.12 -0.74 -10.28
C SER A 173 17.18 -1.82 -9.79
N GLU A 174 15.89 -1.50 -9.73
CA GLU A 174 14.85 -2.39 -9.23
C GLU A 174 13.71 -2.49 -10.25
N ASP A 175 13.17 -3.69 -10.44
CA ASP A 175 11.91 -3.92 -11.14
C ASP A 175 10.87 -4.42 -10.15
N TYR A 176 9.64 -3.94 -10.30
CA TYR A 176 8.49 -4.36 -9.51
C TYR A 176 7.59 -5.27 -10.35
N PHE A 177 7.05 -6.30 -9.73
CA PHE A 177 6.07 -7.21 -10.31
C PHE A 177 4.85 -7.27 -9.39
N SER A 178 3.66 -7.43 -9.97
CA SER A 178 2.48 -7.73 -9.18
C SER A 178 1.57 -8.77 -9.83
N PHE A 179 0.79 -9.47 -9.02
CA PHE A 179 -0.27 -10.37 -9.45
C PHE A 179 -1.40 -10.41 -8.43
N ASP A 180 -2.62 -10.72 -8.88
CA ASP A 180 -3.77 -10.91 -8.01
C ASP A 180 -3.76 -12.29 -7.38
N ALA A 181 -3.68 -12.35 -6.05
CA ALA A 181 -3.72 -13.58 -5.27
C ALA A 181 -5.11 -13.85 -4.69
N GLN A 182 -5.39 -15.13 -4.45
CA GLN A 182 -6.57 -15.62 -3.74
C GLN A 182 -6.18 -15.98 -2.30
N ALA A 183 -7.05 -15.66 -1.35
CA ALA A 183 -6.83 -15.99 0.06
C ALA A 183 -6.67 -17.51 0.24
N GLY A 184 -5.67 -17.93 1.01
CA GLY A 184 -5.41 -19.33 1.32
C GLY A 184 -4.54 -20.08 0.30
N MET A 185 -4.36 -19.54 -0.91
CA MET A 185 -3.60 -20.21 -1.98
C MET A 185 -2.08 -20.05 -1.82
N GLY A 186 -1.34 -21.08 -2.20
CA GLY A 186 0.13 -21.03 -2.30
C GLY A 186 0.58 -20.52 -3.66
N TYR A 187 1.76 -19.92 -3.73
CA TYR A 187 2.36 -19.42 -4.97
C TYR A 187 3.83 -19.75 -5.05
N THR A 188 4.28 -20.19 -6.21
CA THR A 188 5.70 -20.38 -6.53
C THR A 188 6.13 -19.31 -7.52
N VAL A 189 7.09 -18.49 -7.12
CA VAL A 189 7.73 -17.49 -7.97
C VAL A 189 9.08 -18.03 -8.43
N ILE A 190 9.22 -18.26 -9.74
CA ILE A 190 10.43 -18.73 -10.38
C ILE A 190 11.07 -17.57 -11.11
N PHE A 191 12.35 -17.35 -10.84
CA PHE A 191 13.17 -16.37 -11.49
C PHE A 191 14.22 -17.07 -12.37
N GLU A 192 14.22 -16.74 -13.66
CA GLU A 192 15.08 -17.35 -14.69
C GLU A 192 15.90 -16.26 -15.40
N PRO A 193 17.22 -16.14 -15.18
CA PRO A 193 18.06 -15.29 -16.01
C PRO A 193 18.05 -15.81 -17.45
N LEU A 194 17.79 -14.91 -18.39
CA LEU A 194 17.86 -15.17 -19.82
C LEU A 194 19.22 -14.75 -20.39
N GLU A 195 19.74 -13.60 -19.94
CA GLU A 195 21.03 -13.05 -20.36
C GLU A 195 21.64 -12.26 -19.18
N ALA A 196 22.86 -12.58 -18.76
CA ALA A 196 23.59 -11.82 -17.75
C ALA A 196 24.99 -11.48 -18.27
N GLN A 197 25.37 -10.19 -18.27
CA GLN A 197 26.69 -9.75 -18.72
C GLN A 197 27.72 -9.59 -17.59
N SER A 198 27.35 -9.78 -16.30
CA SER A 198 28.31 -9.85 -15.19
C SER A 198 27.86 -10.78 -14.05
N ASN A 199 28.79 -11.10 -13.13
CA ASN A 199 28.83 -12.36 -12.35
C ASN A 199 27.99 -12.46 -11.04
N SER A 200 27.20 -11.47 -10.62
CA SER A 200 26.45 -11.57 -9.36
C SER A 200 25.41 -10.48 -9.19
N GLY A 201 24.46 -10.67 -8.29
CA GLY A 201 23.24 -9.87 -8.10
C GLY A 201 22.32 -10.54 -7.06
N TYR A 202 21.18 -9.92 -6.77
CA TYR A 202 20.30 -10.36 -5.70
C TYR A 202 18.86 -10.28 -6.17
N PHE A 203 17.95 -10.88 -5.42
CA PHE A 203 16.53 -10.54 -5.51
C PHE A 203 15.92 -10.66 -4.10
N SER A 204 14.83 -9.93 -3.85
CA SER A 204 14.10 -9.94 -2.57
C SER A 204 12.62 -10.00 -2.86
N LEU A 205 11.98 -11.10 -2.44
CA LEU A 205 10.54 -11.20 -2.49
C LEU A 205 9.95 -10.54 -1.24
N TYR A 206 9.21 -9.45 -1.42
CA TYR A 206 8.33 -8.92 -0.38
C TYR A 206 6.92 -9.49 -0.58
N VAL A 207 6.29 -10.00 0.48
CA VAL A 207 4.89 -10.45 0.44
C VAL A 207 4.11 -9.66 1.50
N PRO A 208 3.19 -8.77 1.10
CA PRO A 208 2.40 -8.00 2.05
C PRO A 208 1.64 -8.91 3.04
N GLY A 209 1.87 -8.73 4.35
CA GLY A 209 1.16 -9.46 5.41
C GLY A 209 1.74 -10.83 5.81
N GLY A 210 2.87 -11.26 5.24
CA GLY A 210 3.54 -12.54 5.53
C GLY A 210 5.02 -12.40 5.97
N ILE A 211 5.60 -13.50 6.47
CA ILE A 211 6.91 -13.59 7.15
C ILE A 211 8.08 -13.30 6.21
N SER A 212 8.87 -12.27 6.55
CA SER A 212 10.25 -11.93 6.12
C SER A 212 10.56 -11.82 4.63
N ASP A 213 11.36 -10.80 4.26
CA ASP A 213 12.03 -10.71 2.97
C ASP A 213 12.75 -12.03 2.67
N VAL A 214 12.30 -12.76 1.64
CA VAL A 214 13.05 -13.93 1.16
C VAL A 214 14.16 -13.40 0.29
N GLU A 215 15.32 -13.18 0.90
CA GLU A 215 16.53 -12.78 0.21
C GLU A 215 17.19 -14.01 -0.43
N GLY A 216 17.57 -13.88 -1.70
CA GLY A 216 18.41 -14.86 -2.36
C GLY A 216 19.58 -14.19 -3.06
N PHE A 217 20.77 -14.71 -2.79
CA PHE A 217 21.97 -14.39 -3.56
C PHE A 217 22.07 -15.30 -4.77
N TRP A 218 22.55 -14.77 -5.90
CA TRP A 218 23.06 -15.60 -6.98
C TRP A 218 24.54 -15.32 -7.25
N ASN A 219 25.23 -16.32 -7.77
CA ASN A 219 26.59 -16.16 -8.28
C ASN A 219 26.67 -17.06 -9.51
N SER A 220 26.65 -16.47 -10.69
CA SER A 220 26.66 -17.25 -11.93
C SER A 220 27.96 -17.00 -12.68
N THR A 221 28.94 -17.87 -12.44
CA THR A 221 29.90 -18.22 -13.50
C THR A 221 29.29 -19.38 -14.28
N LEU A 222 28.38 -19.08 -15.22
CA LEU A 222 27.82 -19.99 -16.24
C LEU A 222 27.11 -21.27 -15.75
N GLY A 223 25.77 -21.23 -15.66
CA GLY A 223 24.92 -22.41 -15.53
C GLY A 223 23.45 -22.02 -15.32
N ASN A 224 22.50 -22.84 -15.80
CA ASN A 224 21.04 -22.66 -15.71
C ASN A 224 20.57 -22.45 -14.26
N TYR A 225 20.69 -21.24 -13.73
CA TYR A 225 20.33 -20.93 -12.36
C TYR A 225 18.89 -20.45 -12.31
N GLN A 226 17.96 -21.31 -11.91
CA GLN A 226 16.61 -20.90 -11.55
C GLN A 226 16.56 -20.69 -10.04
N LYS A 227 16.04 -19.55 -9.60
CA LYS A 227 15.66 -19.39 -8.19
C LYS A 227 14.16 -19.59 -8.06
N ILE A 228 13.78 -20.40 -7.08
CA ILE A 228 12.40 -20.70 -6.74
C ILE A 228 12.12 -20.12 -5.35
N VAL A 229 11.10 -19.29 -5.25
CA VAL A 229 10.56 -18.79 -3.99
C VAL A 229 9.14 -19.32 -3.82
N ASN A 230 8.84 -19.90 -2.66
CA ASN A 230 7.51 -20.42 -2.36
C ASN A 230 6.85 -19.56 -1.30
N VAL A 231 5.64 -19.10 -1.62
CA VAL A 231 4.68 -18.50 -0.71
C VAL A 231 3.69 -19.59 -0.35
N SER A 232 3.72 -20.04 0.91
CA SER A 232 2.94 -21.22 1.34
C SER A 232 1.43 -20.97 1.39
N SER A 233 1.01 -19.76 1.75
CA SER A 233 -0.40 -19.36 1.76
C SER A 233 -0.53 -17.83 1.76
N ALA A 234 -1.29 -17.27 0.81
CA ALA A 234 -1.59 -15.85 0.77
C ALA A 234 -2.58 -15.49 1.90
N PRO A 235 -2.24 -14.54 2.79
CA PRO A 235 -3.04 -14.24 3.99
C PRO A 235 -4.40 -13.59 3.66
N SER A 236 -4.52 -12.97 2.50
CA SER A 236 -5.75 -12.35 2.00
C SER A 236 -5.78 -12.38 0.47
N ALA A 237 -6.98 -12.31 -0.12
CA ALA A 237 -7.12 -12.06 -1.54
C ALA A 237 -6.75 -10.60 -1.85
N GLY A 238 -6.11 -10.38 -3.01
CA GLY A 238 -5.67 -9.07 -3.45
C GLY A 238 -4.30 -9.09 -4.11
N GLU A 239 -3.81 -7.90 -4.48
CA GLU A 239 -2.53 -7.75 -5.14
C GLU A 239 -1.36 -8.16 -4.22
N ILE A 240 -0.51 -9.06 -4.71
CA ILE A 240 0.83 -9.32 -4.16
C ILE A 240 1.84 -8.65 -5.08
N SER A 241 2.75 -7.87 -4.48
CA SER A 241 3.82 -7.19 -5.20
C SER A 241 5.19 -7.63 -4.69
N PHE A 242 6.14 -7.87 -5.58
CA PHE A 242 7.52 -8.18 -5.23
C PHE A 242 8.51 -7.43 -6.12
N ARG A 243 9.78 -7.41 -5.71
CA ARG A 243 10.85 -6.69 -6.41
C ARG A 243 12.00 -7.60 -6.81
N VAL A 244 12.63 -7.28 -7.93
CA VAL A 244 13.92 -7.84 -8.35
C VAL A 244 14.87 -6.67 -8.40
N TYR A 245 16.05 -6.76 -7.77
CA TYR A 245 17.00 -5.65 -7.75
C TYR A 245 18.40 -6.10 -8.13
N ALA A 246 19.04 -5.36 -9.01
CA ALA A 246 20.44 -5.54 -9.34
C ALA A 246 21.31 -4.71 -8.39
N HIS A 247 22.40 -5.32 -7.88
CA HIS A 247 23.45 -4.60 -7.19
C HIS A 247 24.49 -4.03 -8.17
N ASP A 248 25.27 -3.08 -7.67
CA ASP A 248 26.37 -2.42 -8.37
C ASP A 248 27.27 -3.43 -9.09
N GLY A 249 27.58 -3.14 -10.36
CA GLY A 249 28.45 -3.96 -11.21
C GLY A 249 27.73 -4.93 -12.13
N ILE A 250 26.39 -4.93 -12.19
CA ILE A 250 25.61 -5.63 -13.21
C ILE A 250 25.32 -4.70 -14.39
N GLU A 251 25.96 -4.94 -15.52
CA GLU A 251 25.75 -4.09 -16.71
C GLU A 251 24.33 -4.26 -17.27
N ILE A 252 23.93 -5.50 -17.61
CA ILE A 252 22.60 -5.81 -18.13
C ILE A 252 22.20 -7.19 -17.64
N LEU A 253 20.98 -7.27 -17.11
CA LEU A 253 20.33 -8.51 -16.77
C LEU A 253 18.96 -8.60 -17.44
N ARG A 254 18.81 -9.55 -18.36
CA ARG A 254 17.51 -9.97 -18.88
C ARG A 254 17.05 -11.22 -18.15
N TYR A 255 15.80 -11.25 -17.72
CA TYR A 255 15.28 -12.37 -16.94
C TYR A 255 13.77 -12.56 -17.16
N LYS A 256 13.29 -13.73 -16.80
CA LYS A 256 11.88 -14.10 -16.81
C LYS A 256 11.44 -14.45 -15.39
N VAL A 257 10.29 -13.93 -14.99
CA VAL A 257 9.59 -14.32 -13.78
C VAL A 257 8.38 -15.15 -14.16
N THR A 258 8.23 -16.30 -13.53
CA THR A 258 7.05 -17.16 -13.67
C THR A 258 6.40 -17.29 -12.30
N VAL A 259 5.10 -17.06 -12.21
CA VAL A 259 4.30 -17.29 -11.02
C VAL A 259 3.37 -18.46 -11.29
N THR A 260 3.40 -19.44 -10.41
CA THR A 260 2.55 -20.62 -10.46
C THR A 260 1.75 -20.69 -9.16
N GLU A 261 0.44 -20.75 -9.26
CA GLU A 261 -0.47 -21.06 -8.17
C GLU A 261 -0.28 -22.53 -7.77
N GLY A 262 0.11 -22.75 -6.51
CA GLY A 262 0.24 -24.06 -5.90
C GLY A 262 -0.98 -24.38 -5.04
N GLY A 263 -1.51 -25.59 -5.15
CA GLY A 263 -2.46 -26.10 -4.16
C GLY A 263 -1.79 -26.30 -2.79
N GLU A 264 -2.59 -26.37 -1.72
CA GLU A 264 -2.11 -26.64 -0.35
C GLU A 264 -1.16 -27.85 -0.34
N GLY A 265 0.14 -27.56 -0.27
CA GLY A 265 1.19 -28.56 -0.33
C GLY A 265 2.45 -27.95 0.23
N SER A 266 2.94 -28.51 1.33
CA SER A 266 4.25 -28.19 1.90
C SER A 266 5.31 -28.30 0.80
N ILE A 267 6.03 -27.21 0.52
CA ILE A 267 7.17 -27.22 -0.39
C ILE A 267 8.45 -27.02 0.43
N ASP A 268 9.25 -28.07 0.49
CA ASP A 268 10.64 -28.01 0.95
C ASP A 268 11.45 -27.10 0.03
N ALA A 269 12.20 -26.18 0.61
CA ALA A 269 13.20 -25.40 -0.12
C ALA A 269 14.31 -26.35 -0.60
N VAL A 270 14.20 -26.87 -1.83
CA VAL A 270 15.30 -27.61 -2.46
C VAL A 270 16.32 -26.60 -2.95
N GLY A 271 17.24 -26.21 -2.07
CA GLY A 271 18.53 -25.67 -2.49
C GLY A 271 19.34 -26.77 -3.16
N ARG A 272 19.76 -26.55 -4.41
CA ARG A 272 20.93 -27.21 -4.98
C ARG A 272 22.11 -26.27 -4.88
#